data_AF-A0A967VEN4-F1
#
_entry.id   AF-A0A967VEN4-F1
#
_cell.length_a   1.000
_cell.length_b   1.000
_cell.length_c   1.000
_cell.angle_alpha   90.00
_cell.angle_beta   90.00
_cell.angle_gamma   90.00
#
_symmetry.space_group_name_H-M   'P 1'
#
loop_
_entity.id
_entity.type
_entity.pdbx_description
1 polymer ?
#
loop_
_entity_poly.entity_id
_entity_poly.type
_entity_poly.pdbx_seq_one_letter_code
_entity_poly.pdbx_strand_id
1 'polypeptide(L)'
;SNKKTTLNILFAAVNQTLQAFARDPQWRLEGQLGFIGVLHTWSQTLIDHFHIHCLIAAGALAFTKDKWIPANDNYLFKITSLAKAFKNCYLKLLVNAYEKDQLIFT
;
A
#
# COMPACT_ATOMS: atom_id res chain seq x y z
N SER A 1 5.11 23.37 -1.09
CA SER A 1 3.92 22.49 -1.14
C SER A 1 4.31 21.08 -0.70
N ASN A 2 3.50 20.46 0.16
CA ASN A 2 3.77 19.12 0.70
C ASN A 2 3.46 17.97 -0.27
N LYS A 3 2.97 18.27 -1.48
CA LYS A 3 2.47 17.27 -2.45
C LYS A 3 3.47 16.16 -2.76
N LYS A 4 4.75 16.51 -3.03
CA LYS A 4 5.78 15.49 -3.32
C LYS A 4 5.99 14.55 -2.14
N THR A 5 6.14 15.11 -0.94
CA THR A 5 6.36 14.33 0.29
C THR A 5 5.16 13.44 0.60
N THR A 6 3.93 13.98 0.55
CA THR A 6 2.72 13.20 0.87
C THR A 6 2.41 12.12 -0.17
N LEU A 7 2.66 12.37 -1.46
CA LEU A 7 2.51 11.35 -2.49
C LEU A 7 3.55 10.24 -2.36
N ASN A 8 4.81 10.56 -2.05
CA ASN A 8 5.83 9.55 -1.77
C ASN A 8 5.44 8.69 -0.56
N ILE A 9 4.90 9.30 0.50
CA ILE A 9 4.38 8.59 1.67
C ILE A 9 3.20 7.69 1.28
N LEU A 10 2.29 8.15 0.42
CA LEU A 10 1.17 7.35 -0.07
C LEU A 10 1.63 6.07 -0.78
N PHE A 11 2.57 6.18 -1.72
CA PHE A 11 3.17 5.02 -2.40
C PHE A 11 3.90 4.09 -1.42
N ALA A 12 4.68 4.66 -0.50
CA ALA A 12 5.40 3.89 0.50
C ALA A 12 4.44 3.13 1.43
N ALA A 13 3.35 3.75 1.86
CA ALA A 13 2.34 3.14 2.72
C ALA A 13 1.62 1.99 2.01
N VAL A 14 1.25 2.15 0.74
CA VAL A 14 0.67 1.07 -0.09
C VAL A 14 1.62 -0.12 -0.16
N ASN A 15 2.89 0.11 -0.54
CA ASN A 15 3.87 -0.96 -0.65
C ASN A 15 4.09 -1.67 0.69
N GLN A 16 4.35 -0.92 1.76
CA GLN A 16 4.59 -1.51 3.08
C GLN A 16 3.40 -2.33 3.57
N THR A 17 2.17 -1.83 3.38
CA THR A 17 0.95 -2.53 3.79
C THR A 17 0.76 -3.83 3.02
N LEU A 18 0.81 -3.78 1.68
CA LEU A 18 0.60 -4.96 0.83
C LEU A 18 1.68 -6.02 1.07
N GLN A 19 2.94 -5.60 1.20
CA GLN A 19 4.04 -6.52 1.49
C GLN A 19 3.89 -7.14 2.87
N ALA A 20 3.54 -6.37 3.91
CA ALA A 20 3.33 -6.90 5.25
C ALA A 20 2.23 -7.98 5.27
N PHE A 21 1.12 -7.74 4.57
CA PHE A 21 0.03 -8.70 4.46
C PHE A 21 0.46 -9.95 3.67
N ALA A 22 1.23 -9.80 2.60
CA ALA A 22 1.74 -10.95 1.86
C ALA A 22 2.75 -11.80 2.66
N ARG A 23 3.45 -11.21 3.64
CA ARG A 23 4.36 -11.95 4.53
C ARG A 23 3.63 -12.67 5.67
N ASP A 24 2.46 -12.18 6.07
CA ASP A 24 1.76 -12.68 7.25
C ASP A 24 1.11 -14.06 6.94
N PRO A 25 1.48 -15.12 7.69
CA PRO A 25 0.94 -16.47 7.48
C PRO A 25 -0.58 -16.56 7.56
N GLN A 26 -1.25 -15.61 8.23
CA GLN A 26 -2.71 -15.52 8.25
C GLN A 26 -3.33 -15.50 6.84
N TRP A 27 -2.63 -14.88 5.87
CA TRP A 27 -3.11 -14.75 4.49
C TRP A 27 -2.61 -15.83 3.54
N ARG A 28 -1.79 -16.78 4.04
CA ARG A 28 -1.31 -17.97 3.31
C ARG A 28 -0.53 -17.68 2.02
N LEU A 29 -0.07 -16.44 1.84
CA LEU A 29 0.80 -16.06 0.72
C LEU A 29 2.27 -16.30 1.04
N GLU A 30 2.71 -15.91 2.24
CA GLU A 30 4.07 -16.09 2.77
C GLU A 30 5.17 -15.84 1.70
N GLY A 31 5.02 -14.73 0.98
CA GLY A 31 5.81 -14.47 -0.22
C GLY A 31 5.91 -12.99 -0.57
N GLN A 32 6.69 -12.71 -1.61
CA GLN A 32 6.89 -11.40 -2.18
C GLN A 32 5.75 -11.09 -3.17
N LEU A 33 4.89 -10.13 -2.80
CA LEU A 33 3.80 -9.69 -3.67
C LEU A 33 4.34 -8.78 -4.79
N GLY A 34 3.86 -8.99 -6.01
CA GLY A 34 4.05 -8.08 -7.14
C GLY A 34 2.77 -7.32 -7.44
N PHE A 35 2.88 -6.02 -7.73
CA PHE A 35 1.73 -5.20 -8.14
C PHE A 35 2.16 -3.99 -8.97
N ILE A 36 1.24 -3.48 -9.79
CA ILE A 36 1.37 -2.21 -10.50
C ILE A 36 0.48 -1.19 -9.78
N GLY A 37 1.06 -0.06 -9.38
CA GLY A 37 0.36 1.04 -8.72
C GLY A 37 0.16 2.23 -9.66
N VAL A 38 -1.08 2.70 -9.82
CA VAL A 38 -1.43 3.88 -10.62
C VAL A 38 -2.03 4.94 -9.71
N LEU A 39 -1.42 6.12 -9.67
CA LEU A 39 -1.93 7.27 -8.90
C LEU A 39 -3.02 7.99 -9.71
N HIS A 40 -4.18 8.16 -9.09
CA HIS A 40 -5.22 9.08 -9.52
C HIS A 40 -5.28 10.25 -8.56
N THR A 41 -5.45 11.47 -9.09
CA THR A 41 -5.39 12.70 -8.30
C THR A 41 -6.71 13.45 -8.22
N TRP A 42 -7.71 13.06 -9.00
CA TRP A 42 -9.02 13.72 -9.06
C TRP A 42 -10.17 12.73 -8.95
N SER A 43 -11.30 13.23 -8.45
CA SER A 43 -12.59 12.52 -8.49
C SER A 43 -13.22 12.66 -9.88
N GLN A 44 -14.38 12.02 -10.08
CA GLN A 44 -15.22 12.22 -11.28
C GLN A 44 -15.66 13.68 -11.47
N THR A 45 -15.75 14.46 -10.39
CA THR A 45 -16.11 15.88 -10.40
C THR A 45 -14.90 16.83 -10.40
N LEU A 46 -13.70 16.31 -10.71
CA LEU A 46 -12.44 17.06 -10.81
C LEU A 46 -11.99 17.76 -9.51
N ILE A 47 -12.47 17.30 -8.34
CA ILE A 47 -11.93 17.72 -7.05
C ILE A 47 -10.75 16.85 -6.64
N ASP A 48 -9.84 17.40 -5.83
CA ASP A 48 -8.68 16.68 -5.29
C ASP A 48 -9.12 15.38 -4.58
N HIS A 49 -8.67 14.25 -5.10
CA HIS A 49 -9.01 12.92 -4.59
C HIS A 49 -7.87 11.95 -4.88
N PHE A 50 -6.81 12.03 -4.08
CA PHE A 50 -5.60 11.24 -4.27
C PHE A 50 -5.78 9.79 -3.80
N HIS A 51 -5.67 8.84 -4.71
CA HIS A 51 -5.74 7.40 -4.41
C HIS A 51 -4.89 6.60 -5.39
N ILE A 52 -4.47 5.40 -4.97
CA ILE A 52 -3.67 4.50 -5.81
C ILE A 52 -4.52 3.26 -6.12
N HIS A 53 -4.71 2.98 -7.40
CA HIS A 53 -5.21 1.68 -7.85
C HIS A 53 -4.05 0.71 -7.94
N CYS A 54 -4.21 -0.47 -7.33
CA CYS A 54 -3.21 -1.53 -7.36
C CYS A 54 -3.74 -2.72 -8.15
N LEU A 55 -3.09 -3.04 -9.27
CA LEU A 55 -3.32 -4.30 -9.98
C LEU A 55 -2.35 -5.35 -9.44
N ILE A 56 -2.87 -6.46 -8.94
CA ILE A 56 -2.11 -7.50 -8.23
C ILE A 56 -2.20 -8.80 -9.04
N ALA A 57 -1.09 -9.52 -9.15
CA ALA A 57 -0.97 -10.74 -9.97
C ALA A 57 -1.72 -11.98 -9.41
N ALA A 58 -2.68 -11.81 -8.51
CA ALA A 58 -3.46 -12.88 -7.86
C ALA A 58 -2.59 -13.94 -7.12
N GLY A 59 -1.50 -13.51 -6.49
CA GLY A 59 -0.61 -14.35 -5.70
C GLY A 59 0.71 -13.68 -5.39
N ALA A 60 1.66 -14.44 -4.86
CA ALA A 60 2.99 -13.98 -4.49
C ALA A 60 4.07 -14.98 -4.94
N LEU A 61 5.27 -14.48 -5.19
CA LEU A 61 6.45 -15.34 -5.39
C LEU A 61 6.94 -15.79 -4.00
N ALA A 62 7.12 -17.10 -3.78
CA ALA A 62 7.66 -17.59 -2.51
C ALA A 62 9.00 -16.90 -2.19
N PHE A 63 9.33 -16.69 -0.91
CA PHE A 63 10.59 -16.03 -0.54
C PHE A 63 11.83 -16.81 -0.98
N THR A 64 11.70 -18.14 -1.10
CA THR A 64 12.67 -19.06 -1.70
C THR A 64 12.86 -18.85 -3.21
N LYS A 65 11.94 -18.13 -3.86
CA LYS A 65 11.92 -17.79 -5.30
C LYS A 65 11.82 -19.01 -6.24
N ASP A 66 11.37 -20.14 -5.73
CA ASP A 66 11.27 -21.41 -6.44
C ASP A 66 9.84 -21.73 -6.93
N LYS A 67 8.82 -21.08 -6.37
CA LYS A 67 7.41 -21.32 -6.72
C LYS A 67 6.53 -20.09 -6.59
N TRP A 68 5.43 -20.13 -7.33
CA TRP A 68 4.31 -19.19 -7.18
C TRP A 68 3.33 -19.70 -6.11
N ILE A 69 2.84 -18.79 -5.27
CA ILE A 69 1.84 -19.07 -4.25
C ILE A 69 0.56 -18.32 -4.66
N PRO A 70 -0.49 -19.03 -5.10
CA PRO A 70 -1.73 -18.41 -5.54
C PRO A 70 -2.47 -17.76 -4.36
N ALA A 71 -3.15 -16.65 -4.64
CA ALA A 71 -4.07 -16.04 -3.68
C ALA A 71 -5.34 -16.89 -3.50
N ASN A 72 -6.13 -16.56 -2.48
CA ASN A 72 -7.46 -17.14 -2.31
C ASN A 72 -8.41 -16.69 -3.43
N ASP A 73 -9.26 -17.60 -3.91
CA ASP A 73 -10.17 -17.38 -5.04
C ASP A 73 -11.25 -16.31 -4.77
N ASN A 74 -11.59 -16.05 -3.51
CA ASN A 74 -12.65 -15.10 -3.15
C ASN A 74 -12.12 -13.67 -2.97
N TYR A 75 -11.06 -13.50 -2.19
CA TYR A 75 -10.46 -12.20 -1.93
C TYR A 75 -9.00 -12.36 -1.51
N LEU A 76 -8.17 -11.37 -1.87
CA LEU A 76 -6.76 -11.38 -1.50
C LEU A 76 -6.55 -11.15 0.00
N PHE A 77 -7.13 -10.06 0.54
CA PHE A 77 -7.04 -9.69 1.95
C PHE A 77 -8.40 -9.18 2.45
N LYS A 78 -8.68 -9.34 3.75
CA LYS A 78 -9.89 -8.79 4.35
C LYS A 78 -9.81 -7.26 4.37
N ILE A 79 -10.77 -6.59 3.73
CA ILE A 79 -10.74 -5.14 3.53
C ILE A 79 -10.64 -4.33 4.83
N THR A 80 -11.33 -4.75 5.90
CA THR A 80 -11.28 -4.06 7.19
C THR A 80 -9.88 -4.09 7.82
N SER A 81 -9.19 -5.23 7.70
CA SER A 81 -7.83 -5.39 8.21
C SER A 81 -6.85 -4.57 7.37
N LEU A 82 -6.97 -4.66 6.04
CA LEU A 82 -6.12 -3.94 5.10
C LEU A 82 -6.25 -2.41 5.26
N ALA A 83 -7.49 -1.90 5.35
CA ALA A 83 -7.75 -0.48 5.52
C ALA A 83 -7.18 0.06 6.85
N LYS A 84 -7.33 -0.68 7.95
CA LYS A 84 -6.77 -0.30 9.25
C LYS A 84 -5.23 -0.27 9.21
N ALA A 85 -4.62 -1.28 8.59
CA ALA A 85 -3.17 -1.34 8.47
C ALA A 85 -2.61 -0.23 7.57
N PHE A 86 -3.24 0.03 6.42
CA PHE A 86 -2.88 1.12 5.53
C PHE A 86 -2.95 2.48 6.25
N LYS A 87 -4.08 2.77 6.93
CA LYS A 87 -4.24 4.01 7.70
C LYS A 87 -3.12 4.19 8.71
N ASN A 88 -2.83 3.15 9.50
CA ASN A 88 -1.78 3.19 10.51
C ASN A 88 -0.39 3.40 9.90
N CYS A 89 -0.10 2.71 8.80
CA CYS A 89 1.17 2.86 8.07
C CYS A 89 1.34 4.27 7.52
N TYR A 90 0.32 4.80 6.83
CA TYR A 90 0.33 6.16 6.29
C TYR A 90 0.52 7.21 7.39
N LEU A 91 -0.27 7.15 8.47
CA LEU A 91 -0.16 8.09 9.59
C LEU A 91 1.22 8.02 10.26
N LYS A 92 1.78 6.83 10.45
CA LYS A 92 3.13 6.66 11.01
C LYS A 92 4.19 7.33 10.14
N LEU A 93 4.13 7.13 8.82
CA LEU A 93 5.07 7.76 7.88
C LEU A 93 4.88 9.27 7.82
N LEU A 94 3.65 9.76 7.93
CA LEU A 94 3.34 11.19 7.96
C LEU A 94 3.85 11.87 9.23
N VAL A 95 3.66 11.25 10.40
CA VAL A 95 4.21 11.74 11.68
C VAL A 95 5.75 11.77 11.62
N ASN A 96 6.38 10.74 11.06
CA ASN A 96 7.83 10.71 10.90
C ASN A 96 8.34 11.85 9.99
N ALA A 97 7.61 12.15 8.90
CA ALA A 97 7.95 13.27 8.04
C ALA A 97 7.77 14.63 8.74
N TYR A 98 6.74 14.75 9.60
CA TYR A 98 6.55 15.92 10.45
C TYR A 98 7.71 16.12 11.45
N GLU A 99 8.07 15.06 12.18
CA GLU A 99 9.17 15.08 13.17
C GLU A 99 10.55 15.38 12.56
N LYS A 100 10.70 15.20 11.25
CA LYS A 100 11.91 15.49 10.48
C LYS A 100 11.88 16.82 9.74
N ASP A 101 10.91 17.68 10.03
CA ASP A 101 10.72 18.98 9.38
C ASP A 101 10.59 18.88 7.83
N GLN A 102 10.04 17.76 7.32
CA GLN A 102 9.87 17.53 5.88
C GLN A 102 8.53 18.07 5.33
N LEU A 103 7.72 18.67 6.21
CA LEU A 103 6.42 19.24 5.89
C LEU A 103 6.46 20.76 6.13
N ILE A 104 5.90 21.50 5.18
CA ILE A 104 5.82 22.96 5.16
C ILE A 104 4.40 23.37 5.53
N PHE A 105 4.23 24.21 6.56
CA PHE A 105 2.94 24.73 7.01
C PHE A 105 2.78 26.24 6.81
N THR A 106 3.78 26.88 6.21
CA THR A 106 3.86 28.31 5.90
C THR A 106 3.45 28.61 4.47
#